data_AF-A0A6J4VQ80-F1
#
_entry.id   AF-A0A6J4VQ80-F1
#
_cell.length_a   1.000
_cell.length_b   1.000
_cell.length_c   1.000
_cell.angle_alpha   90.00
_cell.angle_beta   90.00
_cell.angle_gamma   90.00
#
_symmetry.space_group_name_H-M   'P 1'
#
loop_
_entity.id
_entity.type
_entity.pdbx_description
1 polymer ?
#
loop_
_entity_poly.entity_id
_entity_poly.type
_entity_poly.pdbx_seq_one_letter_code
_entity_poly.pdbx_strand_id
1 'polypeptide(L)'
;QISRAASLKQKAQWVPLGPEQQSLLPLPDETVAQTQQAELVNHLVNQLPREQQNVLILRFGLKDGQTLSLDEVAEKLNMSREKVRWAQTKALQALRAESSQALYLIN
;
A
#
# COMPACT_ATOMS: atom_id res chain seq x y z
N GLN A 1 8.87 -49.42 41.19
CA GLN A 1 9.93 -48.41 41.06
C GLN A 1 9.28 -47.07 40.77
N ILE A 2 9.32 -46.14 41.72
CA ILE A 2 8.73 -44.80 41.61
C ILE A 2 9.83 -43.80 41.94
N SER A 3 10.00 -42.79 41.07
CA SER A 3 10.39 -41.39 41.35
C SER A 3 11.43 -40.87 40.33
N ARG A 4 11.13 -39.73 39.68
CA ARG A 4 11.66 -38.38 40.03
C ARG A 4 11.80 -37.47 38.79
N ALA A 5 11.22 -36.29 38.91
CA ALA A 5 11.08 -35.21 37.93
C ALA A 5 12.39 -34.50 37.53
N ALA A 6 12.35 -33.78 36.40
CA ALA A 6 12.85 -32.40 36.19
C ALA A 6 12.92 -32.13 34.66
N SER A 7 11.95 -31.45 34.04
CA SER A 7 11.94 -30.00 33.80
C SER A 7 13.34 -29.40 33.61
N LEU A 8 13.59 -28.71 32.48
CA LEU A 8 14.09 -27.33 32.46
C LEU A 8 14.29 -26.81 31.01
N LYS A 9 13.28 -26.03 30.59
CA LYS A 9 13.37 -24.72 29.91
C LYS A 9 14.10 -24.63 28.58
N GLN A 10 13.26 -24.59 27.53
CA GLN A 10 13.52 -23.84 26.30
C GLN A 10 14.04 -22.45 26.66
N LYS A 11 15.33 -22.24 26.45
CA LYS A 11 16.01 -20.97 26.61
C LYS A 11 15.67 -20.13 25.37
N ALA A 12 14.44 -19.60 25.32
CA ALA A 12 14.12 -18.50 24.43
C ALA A 12 15.03 -17.35 24.86
N GLN A 13 16.16 -17.21 24.17
CA GLN A 13 17.08 -16.12 24.40
C GLN A 13 16.34 -14.85 23.97
N TRP A 14 15.77 -14.15 24.94
CA TRP A 14 15.22 -12.83 24.71
C TRP A 14 16.44 -11.93 24.57
N VAL A 15 16.88 -11.68 23.33
CA VAL A 15 17.91 -10.67 23.05
C VAL A 15 17.21 -9.32 23.21
N PRO A 16 17.54 -8.50 24.22
CA PRO A 16 16.98 -7.17 24.32
C PRO A 16 17.50 -6.37 23.13
N LEU A 17 16.59 -5.94 22.25
CA LEU A 17 16.91 -4.98 21.21
C LEU A 17 17.46 -3.72 21.91
N GLY A 18 18.74 -3.43 21.70
CA GLY A 18 19.37 -2.23 22.24
C GLY A 18 18.62 -0.96 21.82
N PRO A 19 18.68 0.12 22.62
CA PRO A 19 17.90 1.35 22.40
C PRO A 19 18.13 1.98 21.02
N GLU A 20 19.23 1.66 20.36
CA GLU A 20 19.56 2.12 19.01
C GLU A 20 18.65 1.51 17.92
N GLN A 21 18.18 0.28 18.12
CA GLN A 21 17.38 -0.46 17.11
C GLN A 21 15.88 -0.16 17.19
N GLN A 22 15.39 0.38 18.31
CA GLN A 22 13.99 0.79 18.47
C GLN A 22 13.67 2.06 17.65
N SER A 23 14.68 2.86 17.34
CA SER A 23 14.53 4.14 16.62
C SER A 23 14.27 3.99 15.11
N LEU A 24 14.55 2.82 14.53
CA LEU A 24 14.36 2.51 13.12
C LEU A 24 13.05 1.77 12.83
N LEU A 25 12.32 1.37 13.88
CA LEU A 25 11.01 0.76 13.74
C LEU A 25 9.96 1.88 13.70
N PRO A 26 9.15 1.98 12.64
CA PRO A 26 8.07 2.96 12.60
C PRO A 26 7.18 2.76 13.82
N LEU A 27 6.79 3.86 14.46
CA LEU A 27 5.94 3.78 15.65
C LEU A 27 4.63 3.05 15.28
N PRO A 28 4.03 2.28 16.20
CA PRO A 28 2.77 1.58 15.93
C PRO A 28 1.69 2.49 15.33
N ASP A 29 1.57 3.72 15.83
CA ASP A 29 0.63 4.72 15.30
C ASP A 29 0.96 5.13 13.86
N GLU A 30 2.25 5.22 13.52
CA GLU A 30 2.72 5.53 12.17
C GLU A 30 2.41 4.37 11.21
N THR A 31 2.61 3.12 11.65
CA THR A 31 2.25 1.95 10.85
C THR A 31 0.74 1.85 10.63
N VAL A 32 -0.08 2.14 11.64
CA VAL A 32 -1.54 2.15 11.52
C VAL A 32 -1.99 3.24 10.55
N ALA A 33 -1.45 4.45 10.66
CA ALA A 33 -1.77 5.55 9.74
C ALA A 33 -1.38 5.23 8.29
N GLN A 34 -0.19 4.64 8.06
CA GLN A 34 0.25 4.20 6.73
C GLN A 34 -0.67 3.12 6.15
N THR A 35 -1.10 2.16 6.98
CA THR A 35 -1.97 1.07 6.56
C THR A 35 -3.36 1.58 6.18
N GLN A 36 -3.94 2.47 7.00
CA GLN A 36 -5.25 3.11 6.72
C GLN A 36 -5.22 3.94 5.44
N GLN A 37 -4.14 4.70 5.20
CA GLN A 37 -3.98 5.47 3.97
C GLN A 37 -3.87 4.55 2.74
N ALA A 38 -3.13 3.46 2.83
CA ALA A 38 -3.00 2.49 1.74
C ALA A 38 -4.34 1.81 1.41
N GLU A 39 -5.13 1.46 2.43
CA GLU A 39 -6.48 0.89 2.27
C GLU A 39 -7.43 1.86 1.56
N LEU A 40 -7.42 3.14 1.95
CA LEU A 40 -8.23 4.18 1.31
C LEU A 40 -7.87 4.33 -0.17
N VAL A 41 -6.57 4.39 -0.49
CA VAL A 41 -6.08 4.48 -1.87
C VAL A 41 -6.52 3.25 -2.67
N ASN A 42 -6.37 2.05 -2.12
CA ASN A 42 -6.82 0.82 -2.79
C ASN A 42 -8.34 0.81 -3.02
N HIS A 43 -9.12 1.25 -2.04
CA HIS A 43 -10.58 1.34 -2.19
C HIS A 43 -10.97 2.28 -3.32
N LEU A 44 -10.41 3.49 -3.35
CA LEU A 44 -10.70 4.48 -4.39
C LEU A 44 -10.25 4.01 -5.78
N VAL A 45 -9.08 3.35 -5.87
CA VAL A 45 -8.58 2.80 -7.13
C VAL A 45 -9.46 1.63 -7.62
N ASN A 46 -10.07 0.86 -6.72
CA ASN A 46 -11.02 -0.21 -7.05
C ASN A 46 -12.37 0.30 -7.59
N GLN A 47 -12.76 1.55 -7.29
CA GLN A 47 -13.97 2.17 -7.86
C GLN A 47 -13.76 2.65 -9.30
N LEU A 48 -12.51 2.76 -9.77
CA LEU A 48 -12.20 3.21 -11.11
C LEU A 48 -12.43 2.10 -12.16
N PRO A 49 -12.71 2.48 -13.43
CA PRO A 49 -12.75 1.52 -14.53
C PRO A 49 -11.45 0.71 -14.63
N ARG A 50 -11.54 -0.58 -14.97
CA ARG A 50 -10.37 -1.49 -15.07
C ARG A 50 -9.21 -0.92 -15.88
N GLU A 51 -9.46 -0.23 -16.99
CA GLU A 51 -8.40 0.39 -17.79
C GLU A 51 -7.63 1.46 -16.99
N GLN A 52 -8.35 2.30 -16.25
CA GLN A 52 -7.77 3.36 -15.42
C GLN A 52 -7.04 2.79 -14.20
N GLN A 53 -7.65 1.81 -13.54
CA GLN A 53 -7.05 1.05 -12.46
C GLN A 53 -5.71 0.44 -12.90
N ASN A 54 -5.68 -0.27 -14.03
CA ASN A 54 -4.46 -0.89 -14.53
C ASN A 54 -3.36 0.13 -14.83
N VAL A 55 -3.71 1.28 -15.41
CA VAL A 55 -2.76 2.38 -15.64
C VAL A 55 -2.20 2.91 -14.32
N LEU A 56 -3.03 3.11 -13.29
CA LEU A 56 -2.56 3.57 -11.98
C LEU A 56 -1.70 2.54 -11.26
N ILE A 57 -2.11 1.27 -11.25
CA ILE A 57 -1.36 0.19 -10.60
C ILE A 57 0.03 0.06 -11.20
N LEU A 58 0.13 0.08 -12.53
CA LEU A 58 1.41 -0.04 -13.24
C LEU A 58 2.27 1.21 -13.09
N ARG A 59 1.66 2.40 -13.16
CA ARG A 59 2.41 3.65 -13.07
C ARG A 59 2.94 3.94 -11.67
N PHE A 60 2.13 3.70 -10.65
CA PHE A 60 2.46 4.02 -9.26
C PHE A 60 2.95 2.81 -8.45
N GLY A 61 3.08 1.63 -9.09
CA GLY A 61 3.57 0.43 -8.43
C GLY A 61 2.68 -0.06 -7.29
N LEU A 62 1.36 0.20 -7.35
CA LEU A 62 0.43 -0.08 -6.24
C LEU A 62 0.31 -1.58 -5.89
N LYS A 63 0.79 -2.46 -6.76
CA LYS A 63 0.77 -3.91 -6.57
C LYS A 63 2.16 -4.50 -6.33
N ASP A 64 3.12 -4.14 -7.18
CA ASP A 64 4.44 -4.79 -7.23
C ASP A 64 5.57 -3.85 -6.73
N GLY A 65 5.24 -2.64 -6.27
CA GLY A 65 6.20 -1.62 -5.84
C GLY A 65 6.99 -0.95 -6.96
N GLN A 66 6.85 -1.41 -8.21
CA GLN A 66 7.58 -0.88 -9.36
C GLN A 66 6.76 0.19 -10.09
N THR A 67 7.29 1.41 -10.14
CA THR A 67 6.71 2.49 -10.93
C THR A 67 7.17 2.41 -12.37
N LEU A 68 6.22 2.36 -13.31
CA LEU A 68 6.52 2.37 -14.75
C LEU A 68 6.28 3.76 -15.36
N SER A 69 7.07 4.10 -16.37
CA SER A 69 6.90 5.31 -17.17
C SER A 69 5.66 5.23 -18.07
N LEU A 70 5.21 6.38 -18.60
CA LEU A 70 4.09 6.43 -19.55
C LEU A 70 4.28 5.52 -20.76
N ASP A 71 5.51 5.40 -21.23
CA ASP A 71 5.86 4.64 -22.43
C ASP A 71 5.85 3.14 -22.11
N GLU A 72 6.43 2.73 -20.99
CA GLU A 72 6.40 1.32 -20.54
C GLU A 72 4.97 0.85 -20.21
N VAL A 73 4.13 1.71 -19.63
CA VAL A 73 2.71 1.39 -19.38
C VAL A 73 1.95 1.27 -20.69
N ALA A 74 2.23 2.14 -21.67
CA ALA A 74 1.63 2.10 -23.00
C ALA A 74 1.96 0.80 -23.73
N GLU A 75 3.24 0.37 -23.69
CA GLU A 75 3.67 -0.91 -24.24
C GLU A 75 3.00 -2.09 -23.52
N LYS A 76 3.02 -2.11 -22.19
CA LYS A 76 2.49 -3.23 -21.39
C LYS A 76 0.97 -3.41 -21.52
N LEU A 77 0.23 -2.32 -21.75
CA LEU A 77 -1.22 -2.34 -21.95
C LEU A 77 -1.64 -2.36 -23.42
N ASN A 78 -0.69 -2.38 -24.37
CA ASN A 78 -0.93 -2.24 -25.80
C ASN A 78 -1.85 -1.04 -26.12
N MET A 79 -1.58 0.10 -25.49
CA MET A 79 -2.32 1.36 -25.68
C MET A 79 -1.41 2.46 -26.21
N SER A 80 -1.99 3.47 -26.84
CA SER A 80 -1.21 4.67 -27.19
C SER A 80 -0.85 5.46 -25.93
N ARG A 81 0.30 6.14 -25.96
CA ARG A 81 0.74 7.05 -24.88
C ARG A 81 -0.32 8.09 -24.53
N GLU A 82 -1.06 8.56 -25.52
CA GLU A 82 -2.15 9.51 -25.33
C GLU A 82 -3.35 8.87 -24.63
N LYS A 83 -3.73 7.63 -24.96
CA LYS A 83 -4.78 6.90 -24.25
C LYS A 83 -4.40 6.64 -22.80
N VAL A 84 -3.13 6.30 -22.52
CA VAL A 84 -2.61 6.16 -21.15
C VAL A 84 -2.67 7.49 -20.39
N ARG A 85 -2.27 8.60 -21.03
CA ARG A 85 -2.38 9.93 -20.43
C ARG A 85 -3.84 10.31 -20.14
N TRP A 86 -4.75 10.05 -21.08
CA TRP A 86 -6.19 10.30 -20.89
C TRP A 86 -6.74 9.49 -19.72
N ALA A 87 -6.44 8.18 -19.67
CA ALA A 87 -6.85 7.31 -18.58
C ALA A 87 -6.30 7.79 -17.23
N GLN A 88 -5.03 8.20 -17.17
CA GLN A 88 -4.41 8.75 -15.98
C GLN A 88 -5.11 10.03 -15.51
N THR A 89 -5.33 11.01 -16.40
CA THR A 89 -6.00 12.27 -16.04
C THR A 89 -7.41 12.01 -15.56
N LYS A 90 -8.14 11.11 -16.23
CA LYS A 90 -9.51 10.75 -15.85
C LYS A 90 -9.56 10.08 -14.48
N ALA A 91 -8.63 9.17 -14.22
CA ALA A 91 -8.48 8.50 -12.92
C ALA A 91 -8.20 9.52 -11.80
N LEU A 92 -7.24 10.42 -12.01
CA LEU A 92 -6.88 11.45 -11.03
C LEU A 92 -8.03 12.44 -10.76
N GLN A 93 -8.80 12.79 -11.79
CA GLN A 93 -10.00 13.62 -11.62
C GLN A 93 -11.06 12.92 -10.79
N ALA A 94 -11.32 11.64 -11.04
CA ALA A 94 -12.27 10.84 -10.27
C ALA A 94 -11.83 10.70 -8.80
N LEU A 95 -10.55 10.38 -8.55
CA LEU A 95 -9.99 10.31 -7.20
C LEU A 95 -10.12 11.63 -6.43
N ARG A 96 -9.82 12.76 -7.09
CA ARG A 96 -9.99 14.09 -6.50
C ARG A 96 -11.46 14.40 -6.22
N ALA A 97 -12.36 14.07 -7.13
CA ALA A 97 -13.80 14.30 -6.96
C ALA A 97 -14.34 13.54 -5.74
N GLU A 98 -13.99 12.25 -5.59
CA GLU A 98 -14.38 11.44 -4.43
C GLU A 98 -13.83 12.01 -3.11
N SER A 99 -12.56 12.44 -3.09
CA SER A 99 -11.99 13.11 -1.91
C SER A 99 -12.65 14.46 -1.60
N SER A 100 -13.13 15.17 -2.63
CA SER A 100 -13.82 16.47 -2.49
C SER A 100 -15.29 16.29 -2.08
N GLN A 101 -15.94 15.24 -2.56
CA GLN A 101 -17.29 14.83 -2.14
C GLN A 101 -17.30 14.43 -0.68
N ALA A 102 -16.25 13.75 -0.20
CA ALA A 102 -16.08 13.45 1.22
C ALA A 102 -16.01 14.74 2.09
N LEU A 103 -15.46 15.85 1.57
CA LEU A 103 -15.45 17.13 2.27
C LEU A 103 -16.81 17.85 2.26
N TYR A 104 -17.64 17.64 1.23
CA TYR A 104 -18.97 18.28 1.14
C TYR A 104 -19.99 17.64 2.10
N LEU A 105 -19.78 16.39 2.50
CA LEU A 105 -20.66 15.67 3.42
C LEU A 105 -20.34 15.89 4.91
N ILE A 106 -19.30 16.66 5.22
CA ILE A 106 -18.82 16.91 6.59
C ILE A 106 -19.24 18.30 7.11
N ASN A 107 -20.02 19.09 6.35
CA ASN A 107 -20.43 20.46 6.71
C ASN A 107 -21.93 20.60 6.93
#